data_AF-X1J0Q3-F1
#
_entry.id   AF-X1J0Q3-F1
#
_cell.length_a   1.000
_cell.length_b   1.000
_cell.length_c   1.000
_cell.angle_alpha   90.00
_cell.angle_beta   90.00
_cell.angle_gamma   90.00
#
_symmetry.space_group_name_H-M   'P 1'
#
loop_
_entity.id
_entity.type
_entity.pdbx_description
1 polymer ?
#
loop_
_entity_poly.entity_id
_entity_poly.type
_entity_poly.pdbx_seq_one_letter_code
_entity_poly.pdbx_strand_id
1 'polypeptide(L)'
;ARVLIKLADRLHNLRTLHHKNQEDQRRIAQESMDIFAPLANRMGIGSIRWEMEDLCFRYLEPEAYADIERRVAKKLAEREEIIASAIASVEGVSTKASIKAKIAGRPKHFFSIWRKMQEGRSFEEVTDLHGIRIVLGSIRQCYTVLGLIHTAFTPIPGRFKDYIALPKTNGYKSIHTVVVDKAGQLFEFQIRTKEMHRRAEVGVAAHWRYKERTKPGLHDDTSLAFLDRVLEWQTDLVEPGQI
;
A
#
# COMPACT_ATOMS: atom_id res chain seq x y z
N ALA A 1 5.18 -21.27 2.57
CA ALA A 1 3.96 -21.42 1.72
C ALA A 1 2.65 -21.33 2.51
N ARG A 2 2.50 -22.03 3.66
CA ARG A 2 1.24 -22.13 4.43
C ARG A 2 0.64 -20.78 4.87
N VAL A 3 1.48 -19.83 5.30
CA VAL A 3 1.02 -18.49 5.74
C VAL A 3 0.33 -17.69 4.63
N LEU A 4 0.84 -17.76 3.40
CA LEU A 4 0.24 -17.06 2.26
C LEU A 4 -1.14 -17.62 1.90
N ILE A 5 -1.29 -18.95 1.96
CA ILE A 5 -2.58 -19.62 1.78
C ILE A 5 -3.55 -19.15 2.87
N LYS A 6 -3.09 -19.03 4.12
CA LYS A 6 -3.94 -18.57 5.22
C LYS A 6 -4.36 -17.10 5.10
N LEU A 7 -3.47 -16.24 4.63
CA LEU A 7 -3.80 -14.83 4.33
C LEU A 7 -4.85 -14.74 3.20
N ALA A 8 -4.70 -15.55 2.16
CA ALA A 8 -5.66 -15.60 1.05
C ALA A 8 -7.03 -16.13 1.49
N ASP A 9 -7.07 -17.22 2.26
CA ASP A 9 -8.27 -17.78 2.89
C ASP A 9 -8.94 -16.72 3.77
N ARG A 10 -8.19 -16.06 4.66
CA ARG A 10 -8.74 -15.02 5.52
C ARG A 10 -9.31 -13.84 4.74
N LEU A 11 -8.59 -13.37 3.71
CA LEU A 11 -9.07 -12.29 2.86
C LEU A 11 -10.36 -12.68 2.13
N HIS A 12 -10.46 -13.92 1.63
CA HIS A 12 -11.68 -14.42 1.02
C HIS A 12 -12.85 -14.41 2.03
N ASN A 13 -12.63 -14.92 3.24
CA ASN A 13 -13.65 -14.93 4.30
C ASN A 13 -14.14 -13.51 4.65
N LEU A 14 -13.25 -12.52 4.66
CA LEU A 14 -13.62 -11.11 4.89
C LEU A 14 -14.48 -10.54 3.76
N ARG A 15 -14.24 -10.92 2.50
CA ARG A 15 -15.05 -10.47 1.34
C ARG A 15 -16.49 -10.99 1.42
N THR A 16 -16.71 -12.14 2.02
CA THR A 16 -18.02 -12.79 2.15
C THR A 16 -18.57 -12.76 3.59
N LEU A 17 -18.02 -11.91 4.45
CA LEU A 17 -18.31 -11.91 5.89
C LEU A 17 -19.77 -11.52 6.22
N HIS A 18 -20.44 -10.83 5.30
CA HIS A 18 -21.83 -10.37 5.45
C HIS A 18 -22.87 -11.48 5.69
N HIS A 19 -22.54 -12.75 5.40
CA HIS A 19 -23.41 -13.90 5.70
C HIS A 19 -23.35 -14.38 7.16
N LYS A 20 -22.40 -13.89 7.97
CA LYS A 20 -22.28 -14.22 9.40
C LYS A 20 -23.19 -13.31 10.25
N ASN A 21 -23.49 -13.74 11.48
CA ASN A 21 -24.12 -12.87 12.48
C ASN A 21 -23.18 -11.70 12.86
N GLN A 22 -23.71 -10.62 13.44
CA GLN A 22 -22.93 -9.40 13.73
C GLN A 22 -21.76 -9.63 14.69
N GLU A 23 -21.93 -10.53 15.66
CA GLU A 23 -20.89 -10.84 16.65
C GLU A 23 -19.68 -11.51 15.97
N ASP A 24 -19.92 -12.52 15.15
CA ASP A 24 -18.90 -13.18 14.35
C ASP A 24 -18.25 -12.23 13.34
N GLN A 25 -19.04 -11.35 12.70
CA GLN A 25 -18.50 -10.34 11.79
C GLN A 25 -17.46 -9.47 12.50
N ARG A 26 -17.81 -8.91 13.67
CA ARG A 26 -16.90 -8.07 14.45
C ARG A 26 -15.68 -8.84 14.96
N ARG A 27 -15.89 -10.04 15.53
CA ARG A 27 -14.81 -10.89 16.05
C ARG A 27 -13.79 -11.25 14.96
N ILE A 28 -14.26 -11.69 13.80
CA ILE A 28 -13.40 -12.06 12.66
C ILE A 28 -12.69 -10.83 12.09
N ALA A 29 -13.38 -9.69 11.97
CA ALA A 29 -12.79 -8.44 11.52
C ALA A 29 -11.71 -7.93 12.48
N GLN A 30 -11.94 -8.02 13.79
CA GLN A 30 -10.98 -7.61 14.83
C GLN A 30 -9.72 -8.48 14.77
N GLU A 31 -9.87 -9.80 14.80
CA GLU A 31 -8.75 -10.74 14.66
C GLU A 31 -7.95 -10.49 13.37
N SER A 32 -8.65 -10.19 12.28
CA SER A 32 -8.02 -9.90 11.00
C SER A 32 -7.24 -8.59 11.00
N MET A 33 -7.76 -7.56 11.69
CA MET A 33 -7.08 -6.27 11.86
C MET A 33 -5.84 -6.40 12.75
N ASP A 34 -5.92 -7.18 13.83
CA ASP A 34 -4.86 -7.26 14.83
C ASP A 34 -3.73 -8.22 14.44
N ILE A 35 -4.06 -9.30 13.71
CA ILE A 35 -3.11 -10.37 13.40
C ILE A 35 -2.77 -10.39 11.91
N PHE A 36 -3.78 -10.55 11.06
CA PHE A 36 -3.56 -10.89 9.66
C PHE A 36 -3.11 -9.69 8.80
N ALA A 37 -3.65 -8.49 9.03
CA ALA A 37 -3.21 -7.30 8.32
C ALA A 37 -1.74 -6.92 8.67
N PRO A 38 -1.31 -6.89 9.96
CA PRO A 38 0.08 -6.70 10.33
C PRO A 38 1.01 -7.78 9.76
N LEU A 39 0.56 -9.04 9.71
CA LEU A 39 1.31 -10.13 9.11
C LEU A 39 1.51 -9.91 7.60
N ALA A 40 0.45 -9.55 6.86
CA ALA A 40 0.55 -9.20 5.44
C ALA A 40 1.51 -8.01 5.20
N ASN A 41 1.47 -6.99 6.07
CA ASN A 41 2.38 -5.85 6.00
C ASN A 41 3.86 -6.26 6.19
N ARG A 42 4.13 -7.13 7.16
CA ARG A 42 5.47 -7.64 7.46
C ARG A 42 6.01 -8.50 6.33
N MET A 43 5.14 -9.27 5.67
CA MET A 43 5.46 -10.01 4.44
C MET A 43 5.61 -9.11 3.20
N GLY A 44 5.40 -7.80 3.33
CA GLY A 44 5.49 -6.84 2.23
C GLY A 44 4.35 -6.94 1.21
N ILE A 45 3.25 -7.62 1.54
CA ILE A 45 2.10 -7.82 0.65
C ILE A 45 1.10 -6.68 0.87
N GLY A 46 1.39 -5.52 0.26
CA GLY A 46 0.59 -4.32 0.45
C GLY A 46 -0.86 -4.49 0.00
N SER A 47 -1.08 -5.16 -1.14
CA SER A 47 -2.42 -5.38 -1.72
C SER A 47 -3.37 -6.07 -0.75
N ILE A 48 -2.97 -7.24 -0.22
CA ILE A 48 -3.75 -8.00 0.78
C ILE A 48 -3.97 -7.18 2.04
N ARG A 49 -2.90 -6.54 2.54
CA ARG A 49 -2.97 -5.74 3.76
C ARG A 49 -4.03 -4.64 3.66
N TRP A 50 -3.97 -3.82 2.62
CA TRP A 50 -4.87 -2.68 2.50
C TRP A 50 -6.33 -3.09 2.27
N GLU A 51 -6.56 -4.11 1.46
CA GLU A 51 -7.91 -4.64 1.25
C GLU A 51 -8.48 -5.23 2.54
N MET A 52 -7.67 -5.98 3.28
CA MET A 52 -8.04 -6.52 4.58
C MET A 52 -8.36 -5.40 5.59
N GLU A 53 -7.51 -4.37 5.69
CA GLU A 53 -7.74 -3.20 6.55
C GLU A 53 -9.09 -2.51 6.23
N ASP A 54 -9.39 -2.27 4.94
CA ASP A 54 -10.64 -1.61 4.53
C ASP A 54 -11.88 -2.49 4.78
N LEU A 55 -11.78 -3.82 4.54
CA LEU A 55 -12.85 -4.76 4.85
C LEU A 55 -13.12 -4.82 6.35
N CYS A 56 -12.08 -4.95 7.18
CA CYS A 56 -12.23 -4.96 8.63
C CYS A 56 -12.84 -3.65 9.13
N PHE A 57 -12.38 -2.51 8.62
CA PHE A 57 -12.90 -1.19 8.99
C PHE A 57 -14.42 -1.08 8.77
N ARG A 58 -14.94 -1.63 7.66
CA ARG A 58 -16.38 -1.66 7.38
C ARG A 58 -17.21 -2.35 8.48
N TYR A 59 -16.67 -3.41 9.08
CA TYR A 59 -17.39 -4.20 10.09
C TYR A 59 -17.16 -3.71 11.53
N LEU A 60 -15.98 -3.15 11.79
CA LEU A 60 -15.63 -2.63 13.12
C LEU A 60 -16.24 -1.25 13.35
N GLU A 61 -16.23 -0.39 12.35
CA GLU A 61 -16.63 1.02 12.45
C GLU A 61 -17.59 1.41 11.29
N PRO A 62 -18.79 0.80 11.21
CA PRO A 62 -19.67 0.94 10.04
C PRO A 62 -20.14 2.37 9.77
N GLU A 63 -20.39 3.15 10.83
CA GLU A 63 -20.82 4.55 10.70
C GLU A 63 -19.71 5.44 10.14
N ALA A 64 -18.49 5.30 10.68
CA ALA A 64 -17.32 6.04 10.19
C ALA A 64 -16.94 5.62 8.77
N TYR A 65 -17.05 4.33 8.43
CA TYR A 65 -16.87 3.84 7.08
C TYR A 65 -17.85 4.51 6.12
N ALA A 66 -19.15 4.54 6.45
CA ALA A 66 -20.19 5.13 5.62
C ALA A 66 -20.04 6.65 5.47
N ASP A 67 -19.59 7.37 6.51
CA ASP A 67 -19.27 8.80 6.41
C ASP A 67 -18.11 9.05 5.42
N ILE A 68 -17.00 8.34 5.59
CA ILE A 68 -15.82 8.50 4.72
C ILE A 68 -16.16 8.15 3.27
N GLU A 69 -16.87 7.04 3.04
CA GLU A 69 -17.28 6.62 1.70
C GLU A 69 -18.13 7.72 1.02
N ARG A 70 -19.10 8.28 1.74
CA ARG A 70 -19.95 9.37 1.23
C ARG A 70 -19.15 10.64 0.92
N ARG A 71 -18.24 11.04 1.80
CA ARG A 71 -17.42 12.24 1.62
C ARG A 71 -16.42 12.09 0.47
N VAL A 72 -15.83 10.90 0.32
CA VAL A 72 -14.94 10.57 -0.80
C VAL A 72 -15.71 10.56 -2.12
N ALA A 73 -16.91 9.99 -2.15
CA ALA A 73 -17.76 9.96 -3.33
C ALA A 73 -18.13 11.37 -3.81
N LYS A 74 -18.42 12.31 -2.90
CA LYS A 74 -18.73 13.71 -3.24
C LYS A 74 -17.60 14.45 -3.96
N LYS A 75 -16.33 14.12 -3.65
CA LYS A 75 -15.15 14.76 -4.24
C LYS A 75 -14.55 13.98 -5.41
N LEU A 76 -15.18 12.89 -5.86
CA LEU A 76 -14.56 11.96 -6.81
C LEU A 76 -14.26 12.61 -8.16
N ALA A 77 -15.24 13.28 -8.76
CA ALA A 77 -15.09 13.91 -10.08
C ALA A 77 -14.00 15.00 -10.10
N GLU A 78 -14.05 15.91 -9.12
CA GLU A 78 -13.03 16.96 -8.94
C GLU A 78 -11.63 16.36 -8.79
N ARG A 79 -11.51 15.31 -7.97
CA ARG A 79 -10.24 14.63 -7.74
C ARG A 79 -9.71 13.94 -9.00
N GLU A 80 -10.58 13.31 -9.78
CA GLU A 80 -10.19 12.65 -11.04
C GLU A 80 -9.64 13.67 -12.05
N GLU A 81 -10.25 14.84 -12.15
CA GLU A 81 -9.79 15.93 -13.01
C GLU A 81 -8.42 16.47 -12.57
N ILE A 82 -8.25 16.74 -11.27
CA ILE A 82 -6.98 17.21 -10.70
C ILE A 82 -5.86 16.19 -10.94
N ILE A 83 -6.14 14.91 -10.69
CA ILE A 83 -5.18 13.83 -10.94
C ILE A 83 -4.85 13.73 -12.43
N ALA A 84 -5.84 13.80 -13.33
CA ALA A 84 -5.61 13.71 -14.76
C ALA A 84 -4.71 14.83 -15.28
N SER A 85 -4.91 16.07 -14.81
CA SER A 85 -4.08 17.23 -15.14
C SER A 85 -2.62 17.04 -14.71
N ALA A 86 -2.41 16.55 -13.48
CA ALA A 86 -1.07 16.26 -12.99
C ALA A 86 -0.40 15.10 -13.75
N ILE A 87 -1.15 14.05 -14.11
CA ILE A 87 -0.65 12.95 -14.94
C ILE A 87 -0.18 13.48 -16.30
N ALA A 88 -1.01 14.27 -16.99
CA ALA A 88 -0.67 14.84 -18.29
C ALA A 88 0.59 15.72 -18.23
N SER A 89 0.74 16.50 -17.16
CA SER A 89 1.94 17.32 -16.92
C SER A 89 3.20 16.47 -16.78
N VAL A 90 3.13 15.38 -16.00
CA VAL A 90 4.27 14.46 -15.81
C VAL A 90 4.56 13.63 -17.06
N GLU A 91 3.53 13.23 -17.82
CA GLU A 91 3.70 12.54 -19.11
C GLU A 91 4.39 13.43 -20.14
N GLY A 92 4.02 14.72 -20.20
CA GLY A 92 4.63 15.70 -21.10
C GLY A 92 6.13 15.86 -20.86
N VAL A 93 6.55 16.02 -19.59
CA VAL A 93 7.99 16.14 -19.25
C VAL A 93 8.74 14.82 -19.44
N SER A 94 8.10 13.68 -19.15
CA SER A 94 8.71 12.36 -19.33
C SER A 94 8.94 12.03 -20.81
N THR A 95 7.99 12.40 -21.67
CA THR A 95 8.07 12.19 -23.12
C THR A 95 9.18 13.03 -23.75
N LYS A 96 9.30 14.30 -23.36
CA LYS A 96 10.42 15.17 -23.79
C LYS A 96 11.78 14.60 -23.42
N ALA A 97 11.87 13.90 -22.29
CA ALA A 97 13.07 13.21 -21.83
C ALA A 97 13.25 11.79 -22.42
N SER A 98 12.37 11.36 -23.34
CA SER A 98 12.37 9.99 -23.91
C SER A 98 12.25 8.87 -22.86
N ILE A 99 11.56 9.13 -21.75
CA ILE A 99 11.35 8.17 -20.66
C ILE A 99 9.95 7.56 -20.76
N LYS A 100 9.90 6.23 -20.94
CA LYS A 100 8.65 5.47 -20.86
C LYS A 100 8.25 5.26 -19.40
N ALA A 101 7.24 5.99 -18.94
CA ALA A 101 6.66 5.89 -17.61
C ALA A 101 5.24 5.34 -17.67
N LYS A 102 4.86 4.50 -16.69
CA LYS A 102 3.45 4.18 -16.42
C LYS A 102 3.00 5.01 -15.24
N ILE A 103 2.08 5.94 -15.47
CA ILE A 103 1.63 6.90 -14.47
C ILE A 103 0.15 6.62 -14.18
N ALA A 104 -0.23 6.54 -12.91
CA ALA A 104 -1.61 6.29 -12.52
C ALA A 104 -1.94 6.97 -11.19
N GLY A 105 -3.19 7.41 -11.04
CA GLY A 105 -3.73 7.85 -9.76
C GLY A 105 -3.69 6.72 -8.73
N ARG A 106 -3.36 7.05 -7.48
CA ARG A 106 -3.38 6.10 -6.36
C ARG A 106 -4.66 6.34 -5.55
N PRO A 107 -5.59 5.37 -5.49
CA PRO A 107 -6.72 5.47 -4.58
C PRO A 107 -6.22 5.46 -3.13
N LYS A 108 -6.94 6.17 -2.25
CA LYS A 108 -6.67 6.16 -0.82
C LYS A 108 -7.59 5.13 -0.18
N HIS A 109 -7.02 4.33 0.71
CA HIS A 109 -7.75 3.34 1.51
C HIS A 109 -8.52 4.04 2.62
N PHE A 110 -9.79 3.67 2.82
CA PHE A 110 -10.69 4.34 3.75
C PHE A 110 -10.22 4.21 5.19
N PHE A 111 -9.71 3.04 5.57
CA PHE A 111 -9.11 2.83 6.89
C PHE A 111 -7.91 3.76 7.12
N SER A 112 -7.11 4.03 6.09
CA SER A 112 -5.99 4.97 6.19
C SER A 112 -6.42 6.43 6.29
N ILE A 113 -7.58 6.79 5.73
CA ILE A 113 -8.19 8.12 5.91
C ILE A 113 -8.66 8.24 7.36
N TRP A 114 -9.46 7.28 7.81
CA TRP A 114 -10.01 7.23 9.16
C TRP A 114 -8.92 7.32 10.22
N ARG A 115 -7.89 6.46 10.14
CA ARG A 115 -6.77 6.45 11.08
C ARG A 115 -6.08 7.81 11.20
N LYS A 116 -5.87 8.51 10.07
CA LYS A 116 -5.27 9.85 10.10
C LYS A 116 -6.21 10.90 10.70
N MET A 117 -7.51 10.74 10.56
CA MET A 117 -8.49 11.59 11.24
C MET A 117 -8.48 11.35 12.74
N GLN A 118 -8.31 10.11 13.19
CA GLN A 118 -8.12 9.79 14.61
C GLN A 118 -6.81 10.37 15.19
N GLU A 119 -5.79 10.60 14.36
CA GLU A 119 -4.56 11.32 14.73
C GLU A 119 -4.75 12.85 14.80
N GLY A 120 -5.98 13.36 14.66
CA GLY A 120 -6.32 14.78 14.77
C GLY A 120 -6.22 15.57 13.46
N ARG A 121 -5.99 14.92 12.31
CA ARG A 121 -6.01 15.59 11.01
C ARG A 121 -7.44 15.78 10.52
N SER A 122 -7.72 16.90 9.87
CA SER A 122 -9.02 17.07 9.21
C SER A 122 -9.14 16.13 8.00
N PHE A 123 -10.36 15.85 7.58
CA PHE A 123 -10.59 15.04 6.37
C PHE A 123 -9.96 15.72 5.15
N GLU A 124 -10.10 17.04 5.04
CA GLU A 124 -9.59 17.86 3.95
C GLU A 124 -8.06 17.77 3.89
N GLU A 125 -7.37 17.93 5.02
CA GLU A 125 -5.91 17.74 5.10
C GLU A 125 -5.46 16.35 4.64
N VAL A 126 -6.30 15.33 4.91
CA VAL A 126 -6.01 13.96 4.53
C VAL A 126 -6.35 13.70 3.07
N THR A 127 -7.45 14.23 2.54
CA THR A 127 -7.97 13.93 1.19
C THR A 127 -7.34 14.77 0.10
N ASP A 128 -6.96 16.01 0.41
CA ASP A 128 -6.51 16.99 -0.58
C ASP A 128 -5.05 16.76 -1.01
N LEU A 129 -4.37 15.79 -0.38
CA LEU A 129 -3.07 15.27 -0.86
C LEU A 129 -3.24 14.21 -1.95
N HIS A 130 -3.22 14.59 -3.23
CA HIS A 130 -3.49 13.67 -4.34
C HIS A 130 -2.34 12.70 -4.61
N GLY A 131 -2.59 11.39 -4.47
CA GLY A 131 -1.57 10.36 -4.66
C GLY A 131 -1.40 9.98 -6.13
N ILE A 132 -0.17 10.01 -6.64
CA ILE A 132 0.17 9.59 -8.00
C ILE A 132 1.32 8.59 -7.95
N ARG A 133 1.19 7.49 -8.69
CA ARG A 133 2.20 6.44 -8.80
C ARG A 133 2.84 6.48 -10.17
N ILE A 134 4.17 6.41 -10.18
CA ILE A 134 4.98 6.38 -11.40
C ILE A 134 5.84 5.10 -11.38
N VAL A 135 5.66 4.26 -12.39
CA VAL A 135 6.37 3.00 -12.56
C VAL A 135 7.29 3.06 -13.77
N LEU A 136 8.58 2.85 -13.54
CA LEU A 136 9.66 3.06 -14.52
C LEU A 136 10.46 1.78 -14.78
N GLY A 137 11.33 1.82 -15.79
CA GLY A 137 12.17 0.69 -16.18
C GLY A 137 13.40 0.49 -15.30
N SER A 138 14.00 1.57 -14.79
CA SER A 138 15.25 1.51 -14.03
C SER A 138 15.30 2.51 -12.87
N ILE A 139 16.20 2.27 -11.92
CA ILE A 139 16.44 3.16 -10.78
C ILE A 139 16.92 4.54 -11.26
N ARG A 140 17.81 4.57 -12.27
CA ARG A 140 18.27 5.83 -12.89
C ARG A 140 17.09 6.67 -13.36
N GLN A 141 16.13 6.06 -14.06
CA GLN A 141 14.92 6.75 -14.50
C GLN A 141 14.09 7.28 -13.32
N CYS A 142 14.03 6.58 -12.19
CA CYS A 142 13.31 7.07 -11.01
C CYS A 142 13.86 8.41 -10.51
N TYR A 143 15.18 8.55 -10.43
CA TYR A 143 15.81 9.82 -10.02
C TYR A 143 15.72 10.89 -11.11
N THR A 144 15.79 10.53 -12.40
CA THR A 144 15.57 11.49 -13.49
C THR A 144 14.15 12.06 -13.44
N VAL A 145 13.13 11.21 -13.28
CA VAL A 145 11.73 11.66 -13.20
C VAL A 145 11.48 12.46 -11.93
N LEU A 146 12.11 12.12 -10.81
CA LEU A 146 12.09 12.95 -9.59
C LEU A 146 12.54 14.39 -9.89
N GLY A 147 13.69 14.55 -10.57
CA GLY A 147 14.19 15.88 -10.95
C GLY A 147 13.24 16.64 -11.88
N LEU A 148 12.64 15.94 -12.85
CA LEU A 148 11.62 16.53 -13.74
C LEU A 148 10.38 17.01 -12.97
N ILE A 149 9.92 16.23 -11.99
CA ILE A 149 8.80 16.61 -11.12
C ILE A 149 9.17 17.84 -10.29
N HIS A 150 10.35 17.88 -9.68
CA HIS A 150 10.80 19.05 -8.90
C HIS A 150 11.07 20.30 -9.75
N THR A 151 11.15 20.15 -11.07
CA THR A 151 11.21 21.28 -12.02
C THR A 151 9.81 21.80 -12.35
N ALA A 152 8.82 20.90 -12.45
CA ALA A 152 7.44 21.24 -12.80
C ALA A 152 6.59 21.68 -11.58
N PHE A 153 6.94 21.20 -10.39
CA PHE A 153 6.21 21.40 -9.14
C PHE A 153 7.16 21.80 -8.02
N THR A 154 6.68 22.61 -7.08
CA THR A 154 7.49 23.04 -5.94
C THR A 154 7.50 21.97 -4.85
N PRO A 155 8.66 21.39 -4.48
CA PRO A 155 8.71 20.38 -3.43
C PRO A 155 8.44 20.97 -2.04
N ILE A 156 7.69 20.24 -1.22
CA ILE A 156 7.44 20.61 0.19
C ILE A 156 8.63 20.13 1.05
N PRO A 157 9.34 21.03 1.76
CA PRO A 157 10.43 20.63 2.65
C PRO A 157 10.02 19.60 3.70
N GLY A 158 10.92 18.65 4.00
CA GLY A 158 10.67 17.59 4.99
C GLY A 158 9.66 16.51 4.56
N ARG A 159 9.08 16.60 3.35
CA ARG A 159 8.13 15.61 2.80
C ARG A 159 8.73 14.75 1.68
N PHE A 160 10.05 14.66 1.64
CA PHE A 160 10.79 13.78 0.74
C PHE A 160 11.30 12.54 1.51
N LYS A 161 11.13 11.35 0.94
CA LYS A 161 11.64 10.10 1.49
C LYS A 161 12.18 9.20 0.38
N ASP A 162 13.46 8.85 0.48
CA ASP A 162 14.09 7.92 -0.45
C ASP A 162 14.13 6.51 0.14
N TYR A 163 13.08 5.72 -0.12
CA TYR A 163 13.07 4.31 0.26
C TYR A 163 13.80 3.40 -0.74
N ILE A 164 14.36 3.93 -1.84
CA ILE A 164 15.27 3.14 -2.69
C ILE A 164 16.62 3.02 -1.99
N ALA A 165 17.14 4.13 -1.47
CA ALA A 165 18.38 4.20 -0.71
C ALA A 165 18.24 3.60 0.70
N LEU A 166 17.11 3.90 1.38
CA LEU A 166 16.82 3.42 2.74
C LEU A 166 15.50 2.62 2.75
N PRO A 167 15.52 1.34 2.32
CA PRO A 167 14.32 0.51 2.28
C PRO A 167 13.66 0.36 3.65
N LYS A 168 12.33 0.16 3.67
CA LYS A 168 11.64 -0.21 4.91
C LYS A 168 12.02 -1.63 5.34
N THR A 169 11.72 -1.96 6.60
CA THR A 169 11.97 -3.30 7.19
C THR A 169 11.30 -4.44 6.42
N ASN A 170 10.18 -4.19 5.75
CA ASN A 170 9.51 -5.17 4.88
C ASN A 170 10.02 -5.20 3.43
N GLY A 171 11.19 -4.59 3.16
CA GLY A 171 11.80 -4.53 1.84
C GLY A 171 11.15 -3.56 0.86
N TYR A 172 10.19 -2.73 1.30
CA TYR A 172 9.54 -1.74 0.45
C TYR A 172 10.53 -0.69 -0.06
N LYS A 173 10.52 -0.50 -1.39
CA LYS A 173 11.34 0.50 -2.10
C LYS A 173 10.49 1.40 -3.00
N SER A 174 10.67 2.70 -2.88
CA SER A 174 10.05 3.76 -3.69
C SER A 174 10.64 5.11 -3.28
N ILE A 175 10.69 6.07 -4.18
CA ILE A 175 10.87 7.48 -3.82
C ILE A 175 9.49 8.07 -3.55
N HIS A 176 9.32 8.76 -2.43
CA HIS A 176 8.12 9.51 -2.07
C HIS A 176 8.47 10.99 -2.00
N THR A 177 7.72 11.84 -2.69
CA THR A 177 7.87 13.30 -2.60
C THR A 177 6.50 13.95 -2.58
N VAL A 178 6.29 14.89 -1.67
CA VAL A 178 5.12 15.78 -1.71
C VAL A 178 5.53 17.09 -2.37
N VAL A 179 4.72 17.54 -3.32
CA VAL A 179 4.92 18.77 -4.07
C VAL A 179 3.62 19.56 -4.14
N VAL A 180 3.71 20.84 -4.45
CA VAL A 180 2.58 21.73 -4.70
C VAL A 180 2.64 22.25 -6.14
N ASP A 181 1.49 22.31 -6.81
CA ASP A 181 1.39 22.93 -8.12
C ASP A 181 1.12 24.45 -8.03
N LYS A 182 0.97 25.10 -9.19
CA LYS A 182 0.68 26.54 -9.27
C LYS A 182 -0.71 26.91 -8.76
N ALA A 183 -1.64 25.96 -8.70
CA ALA A 183 -2.99 26.15 -8.20
C ALA A 183 -3.10 25.87 -6.69
N GLY A 184 -1.98 25.56 -6.02
CA GLY A 184 -1.95 25.24 -4.59
C GLY A 184 -2.36 23.80 -4.27
N GLN A 185 -2.57 22.95 -5.28
CA GLN A 185 -2.92 21.54 -5.09
C GLN A 185 -1.69 20.73 -4.65
N LEU A 186 -1.89 19.87 -3.65
CA LEU A 186 -0.84 19.03 -3.11
C LEU A 186 -0.84 17.66 -3.78
N PHE A 187 0.33 17.21 -4.23
CA PHE A 187 0.52 15.90 -4.84
C PHE A 187 1.57 15.08 -4.10
N GLU A 188 1.25 13.83 -3.78
CA GLU A 188 2.23 12.84 -3.32
C GLU A 188 2.61 11.92 -4.48
N PHE A 189 3.83 12.09 -5.01
CA PHE A 189 4.38 11.22 -6.04
C PHE A 189 5.10 10.02 -5.42
N GLN A 190 4.77 8.83 -5.91
CA GLN A 190 5.45 7.58 -5.58
C GLN A 190 6.13 7.02 -6.82
N ILE A 191 7.46 7.13 -6.86
CA ILE A 191 8.27 6.78 -8.02
C ILE A 191 9.03 5.50 -7.73
N ARG A 192 8.84 4.47 -8.57
CA ARG A 192 9.48 3.16 -8.37
C ARG A 192 9.67 2.42 -9.68
N THR A 193 10.50 1.38 -9.68
CA THR A 193 10.66 0.51 -10.86
C THR A 193 9.52 -0.50 -10.97
N LYS A 194 9.38 -1.16 -12.12
CA LYS A 194 8.45 -2.30 -12.31
C LYS A 194 8.69 -3.41 -11.29
N GLU A 195 9.96 -3.72 -11.00
CA GLU A 195 10.32 -4.74 -10.01
C GLU A 195 9.93 -4.31 -8.60
N MET A 196 10.25 -3.08 -8.20
CA MET A 196 9.86 -2.51 -6.91
C MET A 196 8.34 -2.46 -6.75
N HIS A 197 7.61 -2.13 -7.82
CA HIS A 197 6.16 -2.17 -7.83
C HIS A 197 5.66 -3.60 -7.57
N ARG A 198 6.14 -4.59 -8.32
CA ARG A 198 5.76 -5.99 -8.11
C ARG A 198 6.05 -6.45 -6.67
N ARG A 199 7.24 -6.18 -6.14
CA ARG A 199 7.59 -6.50 -4.76
C ARG A 199 6.68 -5.82 -3.74
N ALA A 200 6.26 -4.58 -3.97
CA ALA A 200 5.36 -3.88 -3.05
C ALA A 200 3.90 -4.39 -3.10
N GLU A 201 3.45 -4.93 -4.24
CA GLU A 201 2.10 -5.48 -4.36
C GLU A 201 2.01 -6.92 -3.82
N VAL A 202 3.02 -7.76 -4.10
CA VAL A 202 2.97 -9.20 -3.78
C VAL A 202 4.05 -9.67 -2.78
N GLY A 203 4.85 -8.77 -2.22
CA GLY A 203 5.78 -9.06 -1.12
C GLY A 203 6.75 -10.21 -1.38
N VAL A 204 6.98 -11.04 -0.34
CA VAL A 204 7.80 -12.27 -0.39
C VAL A 204 7.34 -13.24 -1.49
N ALA A 205 6.06 -13.23 -1.89
CA ALA A 205 5.56 -14.07 -2.97
C ALA A 205 6.15 -13.70 -4.34
N ALA A 206 6.60 -12.44 -4.51
CA ALA A 206 7.31 -12.01 -5.71
C ALA A 206 8.63 -12.77 -5.90
N HIS A 207 9.30 -13.06 -4.78
CA HIS A 207 10.63 -13.67 -4.70
C HIS A 207 10.57 -15.18 -4.92
N TRP A 208 9.53 -15.85 -4.42
CA TRP A 208 9.32 -17.29 -4.60
C TRP A 208 9.21 -17.68 -6.08
N ARG A 209 8.43 -16.91 -6.86
CA ARG A 209 8.26 -17.13 -8.31
C ARG A 209 9.54 -16.84 -9.13
N TYR A 210 10.51 -16.12 -8.54
CA TYR A 210 11.81 -15.86 -9.18
C TYR A 210 12.83 -16.96 -8.86
N LYS A 211 12.82 -17.52 -7.63
CA LYS A 211 13.66 -18.66 -7.25
C LYS A 211 13.35 -19.95 -8.03
N GLU A 212 12.14 -20.12 -8.56
CA GLU A 212 11.85 -21.21 -9.50
C GLU A 212 12.59 -21.09 -10.85
N ARG A 213 13.15 -19.92 -11.17
CA ARG A 213 13.85 -19.65 -12.45
C ARG A 213 15.36 -19.43 -12.34
N THR A 214 15.92 -19.23 -11.14
CA THR A 214 17.37 -19.08 -10.93
C THR A 214 17.87 -19.96 -9.79
N LYS A 215 19.04 -20.60 -9.99
CA LYS A 215 19.71 -21.46 -9.01
C LYS A 215 19.78 -20.81 -7.62
N PRO A 216 19.64 -21.61 -6.53
CA PRO A 216 19.51 -21.09 -5.18
C PRO A 216 20.86 -20.53 -4.71
N GLY A 217 20.89 -19.22 -4.46
CA GLY A 217 22.04 -18.55 -3.90
C GLY A 217 21.92 -17.06 -4.14
N LEU A 218 21.24 -16.36 -3.23
CA LEU A 218 21.45 -14.97 -2.83
C LEU A 218 20.28 -14.54 -1.92
N HIS A 219 20.66 -14.39 -0.65
CA HIS A 219 19.96 -13.99 0.58
C HIS A 219 18.59 -13.30 0.51
N ASP A 220 17.67 -13.83 1.34
CA ASP A 220 16.86 -13.06 2.30
C ASP A 220 16.28 -14.02 3.37
N ASP A 221 17.12 -14.46 4.33
CA ASP A 221 16.76 -15.47 5.36
C ASP A 221 15.89 -14.90 6.51
N THR A 222 15.88 -13.58 6.70
CA THR A 222 15.21 -12.94 7.85
C THR A 222 13.69 -12.95 7.75
N SER A 223 13.15 -12.84 6.53
CA SER A 223 11.70 -12.93 6.29
C SER A 223 11.17 -14.35 6.49
N LEU A 224 12.00 -15.38 6.26
CA LEU A 224 11.63 -16.78 6.45
C LEU A 224 11.74 -17.19 7.93
N ALA A 225 12.81 -16.80 8.62
CA ALA A 225 12.97 -17.08 10.05
C ALA A 225 11.84 -16.48 10.92
N PHE A 226 11.29 -15.32 10.52
CA PHE A 226 10.11 -14.75 11.17
C PHE A 226 8.82 -15.54 10.88
N LEU A 227 8.65 -16.04 9.65
CA LEU A 227 7.50 -16.88 9.30
C LEU A 227 7.52 -18.18 10.10
N ASP A 228 8.69 -18.77 10.32
CA ASP A 228 8.86 -19.95 11.18
C ASP A 228 8.50 -19.63 12.64
N ARG A 229 8.89 -18.46 13.15
CA ARG A 229 8.55 -18.02 14.52
C ARG A 229 7.06 -17.68 14.74
N VAL A 230 6.35 -17.23 13.71
CA VAL A 230 4.88 -17.07 13.74
C VAL A 230 4.15 -18.39 13.57
N LEU A 231 4.74 -19.33 12.82
CA LEU A 231 4.23 -20.69 12.70
C LEU A 231 4.40 -21.45 14.02
N GLU A 232 5.50 -21.25 14.74
CA GLU A 232 5.74 -21.78 16.10
C GLU A 232 4.60 -21.39 17.06
N TRP A 233 4.19 -20.12 17.06
CA TRP A 233 3.04 -19.63 17.84
C TRP A 233 1.70 -20.27 17.47
N GLN A 234 1.58 -20.82 16.25
CA GLN A 234 0.38 -21.52 15.83
C GLN A 234 0.39 -23.00 16.23
N THR A 235 1.58 -23.61 16.34
CA THR A 235 1.73 -24.99 16.86
C THR A 235 1.42 -25.07 18.35
N ASP A 236 1.74 -24.05 19.14
CA ASP A 236 1.42 -23.99 20.58
C ASP A 236 -0.09 -23.88 20.86
N LEU A 237 -0.91 -23.55 19.85
CA LEU A 237 -2.37 -23.51 19.95
C LEU A 237 -3.05 -24.82 19.48
N VAL A 238 -2.27 -25.82 19.03
CA VAL A 238 -2.78 -27.09 18.48
C VAL A 238 -2.33 -28.31 19.32
N GLU A 239 -1.95 -28.13 20.59
CA GLU A 239 -1.96 -29.24 21.56
C GLU A 239 -3.18 -29.19 22.49
N PRO A 240 -4.33 -29.78 22.10
CA PRO A 240 -5.29 -30.29 23.04
C PRO A 240 -4.85 -31.68 23.54
N GLY A 241 -4.31 -31.69 24.76
CA GLY A 241 -4.45 -32.81 25.71
C GLY A 241 -3.38 -33.88 25.69
N GLN A 242 -2.57 -33.91 26.77
CA GLN A 242 -2.20 -35.16 27.42
C GLN A 242 -2.25 -35.01 28.96
N ILE A 243 -3.16 -35.80 29.52
CA ILE A 243 -3.41 -36.22 30.92
C ILE A 243 -3.99 -35.18 31.89
#